data_AF-A0A075UV27-F1
#
_entry.id   AF-A0A075UV27-F1
#
_cell.length_a   1.000
_cell.length_b   1.000
_cell.length_c   1.000
_cell.angle_alpha   90.00
_cell.angle_beta   90.00
_cell.angle_gamma   90.00
#
_symmetry.space_group_name_H-M   'P 1'
#
loop_
_entity.id
_entity.type
_entity.pdbx_description
1 polymer ?
#
loop_
_entity_poly.entity_id
_entity_poly.type
_entity_poly.pdbx_seq_one_letter_code
_entity_poly.pdbx_strand_id
1 'polypeptide(L)'
;MFKGKPTSTKTDFSLDNHERVPVFTSYYETGAGTSFDYWYIDFTDGEDTYTVPSNFYCSLTKFDEGMNVELSFDLELFYVNPPQSSSCRKTLDKS
;
A
#
# COMPACT_ATOMS: atom_id res chain seq x y z
N MET A 1 15.66 -18.73 -11.61
CA MET A 1 15.85 -17.33 -12.03
C MET A 1 14.98 -16.47 -11.11
N PHE A 2 15.55 -15.85 -10.07
CA PHE A 2 14.80 -14.93 -9.23
C PHE A 2 14.61 -13.64 -10.02
N LYS A 3 13.49 -13.53 -10.74
CA LYS A 3 13.05 -12.23 -11.26
C LYS A 3 12.73 -11.37 -10.03
N GLY A 4 13.27 -10.16 -9.95
CA GLY A 4 12.92 -9.23 -8.88
C GLY A 4 11.40 -9.15 -8.73
N LYS A 5 10.90 -9.05 -7.50
CA LYS A 5 9.47 -8.92 -7.25
C LYS A 5 8.97 -7.67 -7.99
N PRO A 6 7.90 -7.75 -8.79
CA PRO A 6 7.37 -6.59 -9.48
C PRO A 6 7.03 -5.51 -8.43
N THR A 7 7.48 -4.28 -8.67
CA THR A 7 7.20 -3.12 -7.83
C THR A 7 6.53 -2.07 -8.70
N SER A 8 5.39 -1.56 -8.23
CA SER A 8 4.69 -0.44 -8.83
C SER A 8 4.71 0.71 -7.84
N THR A 9 4.98 1.93 -8.31
CA THR A 9 5.16 3.10 -7.44
C THR A 9 4.69 4.35 -8.15
N LYS A 10 4.15 5.28 -7.39
CA LYS A 10 3.93 6.67 -7.79
C LYS A 10 4.61 7.55 -6.75
N THR A 11 5.40 8.53 -7.20
CA THR A 11 6.15 9.47 -6.36
C THR A 11 5.84 10.90 -6.78
N ASP A 12 6.36 11.86 -6.02
CA ASP A 12 6.41 13.29 -6.39
C ASP A 12 5.04 13.92 -6.66
N PHE A 13 4.06 13.61 -5.80
CA PHE A 13 2.74 14.23 -5.82
C PHE A 13 2.33 14.69 -4.42
N SER A 14 1.44 15.67 -4.38
CA SER A 14 0.81 16.16 -3.16
C SER A 14 -0.64 15.70 -3.11
N LEU A 15 -1.19 15.57 -1.91
CA LEU A 15 -2.59 15.32 -1.67
C LEU A 15 -3.12 16.36 -0.69
N ASP A 16 -4.24 16.98 -1.04
CA ASP A 16 -5.04 17.73 -0.06
C ASP A 16 -5.83 16.77 0.84
N ASN A 17 -6.27 17.27 2.00
CA ASN A 17 -7.08 16.46 2.91
C ASN A 17 -8.35 15.95 2.20
N HIS A 18 -8.59 14.63 2.29
CA HIS A 18 -9.65 13.87 1.61
C HIS A 18 -9.52 13.77 0.07
N GLU A 19 -8.43 14.23 -0.53
CA GLU A 19 -8.17 14.01 -1.95
C GLU A 19 -7.92 12.53 -2.25
N ARG A 20 -8.37 12.07 -3.42
CA ARG A 20 -8.10 10.73 -3.93
C ARG A 20 -7.50 10.82 -5.32
N VAL A 21 -6.39 10.11 -5.54
CA VAL A 21 -5.73 10.01 -6.85
C VAL A 21 -5.48 8.57 -7.25
N PRO A 22 -5.57 8.22 -8.54
CA PRO A 22 -5.05 6.96 -9.05
C PRO A 22 -3.52 6.93 -8.87
N VAL A 23 -3.00 5.82 -8.34
CA VAL A 23 -1.57 5.64 -8.09
C VAL A 23 -0.91 4.74 -9.13
N PHE A 24 -1.28 3.47 -9.17
CA PHE A 24 -0.72 2.46 -10.08
C PHE A 24 -1.67 1.27 -10.21
N THR A 25 -1.45 0.45 -11.24
CA THR A 25 -2.01 -0.90 -11.32
C THR A 25 -1.05 -1.86 -10.62
N SER A 26 -1.56 -2.68 -9.69
CA SER A 26 -0.77 -3.71 -9.01
C SER A 26 -0.91 -5.06 -9.70
N TYR A 27 0.14 -5.87 -9.67
CA TYR A 27 0.15 -7.27 -10.10
C TYR A 27 0.50 -8.15 -8.90
N TYR A 28 -0.27 -9.20 -8.69
CA TYR A 28 -0.12 -10.10 -7.55
C TYR A 28 -0.39 -11.55 -7.98
N GLU A 29 0.04 -12.50 -7.15
CA GLU A 29 -0.15 -13.93 -7.39
C GLU A 29 -0.97 -14.55 -6.27
N THR A 30 -1.90 -15.44 -6.62
CA THR A 30 -2.71 -16.18 -5.64
C THR A 30 -2.51 -17.68 -5.81
N GLY A 31 -2.67 -18.43 -4.71
CA GLY A 31 -2.53 -19.89 -4.71
C GLY A 31 -1.54 -20.40 -3.66
N ALA A 32 -1.34 -21.71 -3.61
CA ALA A 32 -0.42 -22.31 -2.66
C ALA A 32 1.04 -21.96 -3.03
N GLY A 33 1.77 -21.41 -2.06
CA GLY A 33 3.20 -21.08 -2.23
C GLY A 33 3.47 -19.70 -2.84
N THR A 34 2.46 -18.87 -3.07
CA THR A 34 2.68 -17.48 -3.51
C THR A 34 3.23 -16.60 -2.38
N SER A 35 3.98 -15.57 -2.76
CA SER A 35 4.52 -14.60 -1.80
C SER A 35 3.47 -13.58 -1.37
N PHE A 36 3.72 -12.89 -0.25
CA PHE A 36 2.86 -11.80 0.22
C PHE A 36 3.02 -10.52 -0.62
N ASP A 37 1.96 -9.73 -0.68
CA ASP A 37 1.95 -8.36 -1.22
C ASP A 37 2.34 -7.36 -0.12
N TYR A 38 3.43 -6.64 -0.35
CA TYR A 38 3.99 -5.66 0.58
C TYR A 38 3.61 -4.25 0.15
N TRP A 39 3.27 -3.41 1.12
CA TRP A 39 2.78 -2.05 0.88
C TRP A 39 3.60 -1.05 1.68
N TYR A 40 3.90 0.08 1.06
CA TYR A 40 4.74 1.13 1.62
C TYR A 40 4.24 2.50 1.20
N ILE A 41 4.30 3.45 2.12
CA ILE A 41 4.16 4.89 1.86
C ILE A 41 5.29 5.64 2.57
N ASP A 42 5.67 6.75 1.97
CA ASP A 42 6.58 7.75 2.51
C ASP A 42 5.99 9.12 2.13
N PHE A 43 5.75 9.97 3.12
CA PHE A 43 5.21 11.31 2.90
C PHE A 43 5.66 12.28 3.99
N THR A 44 5.58 13.56 3.65
CA THR A 44 5.88 14.67 4.56
C THR A 44 4.62 15.45 4.89
N ASP A 45 4.46 15.86 6.14
CA ASP A 45 3.47 16.87 6.57
C ASP A 45 4.19 17.95 7.38
N GLY A 46 4.27 19.16 6.81
CA GLY A 46 5.11 20.23 7.37
C GLY A 46 6.60 19.87 7.37
N GLU A 47 7.20 19.83 8.55
CA GLU A 47 8.61 19.47 8.77
C GLU A 47 8.81 17.98 9.09
N ASP A 48 7.72 17.25 9.31
CA ASP A 48 7.75 15.86 9.77
C ASP A 48 7.69 14.88 8.59
N THR A 49 8.45 13.77 8.67
CA THR A 49 8.39 12.68 7.69
C THR A 49 7.78 11.43 8.31
N TYR A 50 6.92 10.76 7.54
CA TYR A 50 6.14 9.60 7.97
C TYR A 50 6.38 8.42 7.02
N THR A 51 6.77 7.28 7.58
CA THR A 51 7.06 6.08 6.79
C THR A 51 6.41 4.83 7.36
N VAL A 52 6.09 3.87 6.49
CA VAL A 52 5.62 2.56 6.94
C VAL A 52 6.82 1.72 7.37
N PRO A 53 6.82 1.15 8.59
CA PRO A 53 7.87 0.24 9.03
C PRO A 53 8.02 -0.93 8.06
N SER A 54 9.26 -1.38 7.85
CA SER A 54 9.57 -2.50 6.94
C SER A 54 8.72 -3.76 7.22
N ASN A 55 8.48 -4.55 6.16
CA ASN A 55 7.76 -5.82 6.19
C ASN A 55 6.25 -5.75 6.46
N PHE A 56 5.61 -4.59 6.32
CA PHE A 56 4.15 -4.54 6.29
C PHE A 56 3.61 -5.19 5.00
N TYR A 57 2.70 -6.15 5.17
CA TYR A 57 2.06 -6.85 4.07
C TYR A 57 0.55 -6.91 4.27
N CYS A 58 -0.17 -6.91 3.16
CA CYS A 58 -1.60 -7.14 3.09
C CYS A 58 -1.90 -7.84 1.78
N SER A 59 -2.03 -9.17 1.81
CA SER A 59 -2.12 -9.96 0.58
C SER A 59 -3.50 -9.86 -0.03
N LEU A 60 -3.52 -9.53 -1.32
CA LEU A 60 -4.74 -9.50 -2.12
C LEU A 60 -5.16 -10.94 -2.45
N THR A 61 -6.46 -11.11 -2.65
CA THR A 61 -7.03 -12.39 -3.03
C THR A 61 -7.57 -12.35 -4.45
N LYS A 62 -7.92 -13.51 -5.00
CA LYS A 62 -8.59 -13.59 -6.31
C LYS A 62 -9.91 -12.82 -6.33
N PHE A 63 -10.49 -12.53 -5.17
CA PHE A 63 -11.74 -11.79 -5.07
C PHE A 63 -11.54 -10.29 -5.22
N ASP A 64 -10.30 -9.78 -5.14
CA ASP A 64 -10.00 -8.36 -5.30
C ASP A 64 -9.63 -8.00 -6.75
N GLU A 65 -9.59 -8.99 -7.64
CA GLU A 65 -9.14 -8.84 -9.02
C GLU A 65 -10.03 -7.86 -9.80
N GLY A 66 -9.38 -6.92 -10.51
CA GLY A 66 -10.07 -5.93 -11.34
C GLY A 66 -10.78 -4.83 -10.55
N MET A 67 -10.64 -4.79 -9.23
CA MET A 67 -11.24 -3.76 -8.38
C MET A 67 -10.18 -2.83 -7.77
N ASN A 68 -10.65 -1.67 -7.28
CA ASN A 68 -9.79 -0.69 -6.64
C ASN A 68 -9.50 -1.11 -5.20
N VAL A 69 -8.21 -1.23 -4.88
CA VAL A 69 -7.73 -1.28 -3.49
C VAL A 69 -7.52 0.16 -3.04
N GLU A 70 -8.16 0.57 -1.95
CA GLU A 70 -7.95 1.91 -1.38
C GLU A 70 -6.73 1.88 -0.46
N LEU A 71 -5.78 2.77 -0.74
CA LEU A 71 -4.69 3.10 0.17
C LEU A 71 -5.05 4.41 0.87
N SER A 72 -5.15 4.38 2.19
CA SER A 72 -5.47 5.57 2.98
C SER A 72 -4.55 5.67 4.19
N PHE A 73 -4.34 6.88 4.68
CA PHE A 73 -3.45 7.13 5.79
C PHE A 73 -3.84 8.39 6.54
N ASP A 74 -3.43 8.45 7.79
CA ASP A 74 -3.35 9.65 8.61
C ASP A 74 -1.93 9.78 9.18
N LEU A 75 -1.72 10.66 10.16
CA LEU A 75 -0.40 10.88 10.76
C LEU A 75 0.06 9.75 11.71
N GLU A 76 -0.79 8.75 11.97
CA GLU A 76 -0.50 7.63 12.86
C GLU A 76 -0.54 6.29 12.12
N LEU A 77 -1.47 6.12 11.18
CA LEU A 77 -1.82 4.83 10.61
C LEU A 77 -1.84 4.87 9.09
N PHE A 78 -1.29 3.81 8.49
CA PHE A 78 -1.46 3.45 7.09
C PHE A 78 -2.42 2.27 6.97
N TYR A 79 -3.35 2.35 6.03
CA TYR A 79 -4.36 1.35 5.74
C TYR A 79 -4.24 0.86 4.29
N VAL A 80 -4.39 -0.45 4.15
CA VAL A 80 -4.63 -1.11 2.87
C VAL A 80 -6.03 -1.70 2.97
N ASN A 81 -6.94 -1.22 2.13
CA ASN A 81 -8.35 -1.59 2.15
C ASN A 81 -8.72 -2.25 0.81
N PRO A 82 -8.48 -3.57 0.67
CA PRO A 82 -9.02 -4.32 -0.44
C PRO A 82 -10.56 -4.34 -0.36
N PRO A 83 -11.25 -4.39 -1.51
CA PRO A 83 -12.70 -4.29 -1.57
C PRO A 83 -13.44 -5.56 -1.13
N GLN A 84 -12.80 -6.74 -1.16
CA GLN A 84 -13.42 -8.01 -0.78
C GLN A 84 -12.63 -8.75 0.31
N SER A 85 -11.29 -8.70 0.28
CA SER A 85 -10.49 -9.27 1.36
C SER A 85 -10.41 -8.36 2.58
N SER A 86 -9.91 -8.90 3.70
CA SER A 86 -9.76 -8.15 4.94
C SER A 86 -8.80 -6.96 4.80
N SER A 87 -9.19 -5.81 5.34
CA SER A 87 -8.31 -4.64 5.46
C SER A 87 -7.15 -4.91 6.42
N CYS A 88 -6.00 -4.31 6.14
CA CYS A 88 -4.83 -4.33 7.01
C CYS A 88 -4.42 -2.91 7.38
N ARG A 89 -3.79 -2.74 8.54
CA ARG A 89 -3.25 -1.45 8.97
C ARG A 89 -1.92 -1.57 9.69
N LYS A 90 -1.15 -0.49 9.68
CA LYS A 90 0.15 -0.39 10.36
C LYS A 90 0.37 1.02 10.90
N THR A 91 0.96 1.12 12.09
CA THR A 91 1.45 2.38 12.65
C THR A 91 2.64 2.88 11.86
N LEU A 92 2.68 4.18 11.60
CA LEU A 92 3.75 4.87 10.91
C LEU A 92 4.90 5.21 11.87
N ASP A 93 6.12 5.16 11.35
CA ASP A 93 7.29 5.74 12.01
C ASP A 93 7.39 7.21 11.61
N LYS A 94 7.53 8.07 12.62
CA LYS A 94 7.74 9.52 12.46
C LYS A 94 9.21 9.85 12.72
N SER A 95 9.83 10.63 11.83
CA SER A 95 11.20 11.13 11.97
C SER A 95 11.28 12.64 11.83
#